data_AF-A0AA35R961-F1
#
_entry.id   AF-A0AA35R961-F1
#
_cell.length_a   1.000
_cell.length_b   1.000
_cell.length_c   1.000
_cell.angle_alpha   90.00
_cell.angle_beta   90.00
_cell.angle_gamma   90.00
#
_symmetry.space_group_name_H-M   'P 1'
#
loop_
_entity.id
_entity.type
_entity.pdbx_description
1 polymer ?
#
loop_
_entity_poly.entity_id
_entity_poly.type
_entity_poly.pdbx_seq_one_letter_code
_entity_poly.pdbx_strand_id
1 'polypeptide(L)'
;MNLLKQIIKCEDYNLPTSLQLSESVPPPQVMDAQQAKLAFFKASTCQTILQRLVCHYMPLSQQELQNWEDDAEEFAQEKTGEVHQYSLRVCVETMYVCLLHEYQQTLTPTVLTLIRNVQAVDASAEFDSLRLKEAVYKAAGLGAFQLYDDIDFDSWYQRQLLAELQVNESR
;
A
#
# COMPACT_ATOMS: atom_id res chain seq x y z
N MET A 1 -10.87 -1.01 -11.95
CA MET A 1 -9.43 -1.21 -11.67
C MET A 1 -9.09 -2.67 -11.31
N ASN A 2 -9.83 -3.67 -11.82
CA ASN A 2 -9.59 -5.09 -11.51
C ASN A 2 -8.55 -5.75 -12.43
N LEU A 3 -8.29 -5.17 -13.60
CA LEU A 3 -7.40 -5.74 -14.60
C LEU A 3 -5.96 -5.94 -14.09
N LEU A 4 -5.33 -4.88 -13.54
CA LEU A 4 -3.96 -4.98 -13.04
C LEU A 4 -3.86 -5.97 -11.86
N LYS A 5 -4.82 -5.92 -10.94
CA LYS A 5 -4.92 -6.90 -9.84
C LYS A 5 -5.03 -8.32 -10.36
N GLN A 6 -5.86 -8.56 -11.38
CA GLN A 6 -6.02 -9.87 -12.01
C GLN A 6 -4.73 -10.33 -12.68
N ILE A 7 -4.02 -9.45 -13.39
CA ILE A 7 -2.72 -9.78 -14.01
C ILE A 7 -1.66 -10.12 -12.95
N ILE A 8 -1.59 -9.34 -11.88
CA ILE A 8 -0.66 -9.58 -10.78
C ILE A 8 -0.92 -10.93 -10.13
N LYS A 9 -2.19 -11.22 -9.79
CA LYS A 9 -2.60 -12.46 -9.10
C LYS A 9 -2.82 -13.66 -10.01
N CYS A 10 -2.58 -13.55 -11.31
CA CYS A 10 -2.82 -14.65 -12.23
C CYS A 10 -1.77 -15.75 -12.01
N GLU A 11 -2.19 -16.83 -11.35
CA GLU A 11 -1.35 -17.99 -11.06
C GLU A 11 -0.88 -18.69 -12.35
N ASP A 12 -1.70 -18.68 -13.41
CA ASP A 12 -1.34 -19.25 -14.71
C ASP A 12 -0.11 -18.57 -15.34
N TYR A 13 0.16 -17.30 -14.99
CA TYR A 13 1.36 -16.58 -15.47
C TYR A 13 2.59 -16.84 -14.61
N ASN A 14 2.40 -17.34 -13.39
CA ASN A 14 3.46 -17.76 -12.48
C ASN A 14 3.69 -19.26 -12.69
N LEU A 15 4.51 -19.63 -13.68
CA LEU A 15 4.81 -21.05 -13.99
C LEU A 15 4.96 -21.89 -12.70
N PRO A 16 4.05 -22.82 -12.43
CA PRO A 16 4.15 -23.71 -11.29
C PRO A 16 5.47 -24.47 -11.33
N THR A 17 6.14 -24.61 -10.19
CA THR A 17 7.32 -25.48 -10.06
C THR A 17 7.01 -26.92 -10.53
N SER A 18 5.76 -27.36 -10.44
CA SER A 18 5.28 -28.64 -10.97
C SER A 18 5.27 -28.73 -12.50
N LEU A 19 5.04 -27.64 -13.23
CA LEU A 19 5.16 -27.58 -14.70
C LEU A 19 6.62 -27.48 -15.16
N GLN A 20 7.52 -26.99 -14.30
CA GLN A 20 8.97 -27.12 -14.51
C GLN A 20 9.46 -28.57 -14.33
N LEU A 21 8.71 -29.38 -13.57
CA LEU A 21 9.01 -30.79 -13.27
C LEU A 21 8.32 -31.77 -14.22
N SER A 22 7.21 -31.39 -14.85
CA SER A 22 6.59 -32.17 -15.92
C SER A 22 7.24 -31.83 -17.26
N GLU A 23 7.61 -32.84 -18.05
CA GLU A 23 8.21 -32.67 -19.39
C GLU A 23 7.29 -31.96 -20.42
N SER A 24 6.06 -31.56 -20.05
CA SER A 24 5.17 -30.83 -20.95
C SER A 24 5.55 -29.35 -21.03
N VAL A 25 5.97 -28.90 -22.21
CA VAL A 25 6.20 -27.49 -22.51
C VAL A 25 4.89 -26.70 -22.32
N PRO A 26 4.88 -25.61 -21.53
CA PRO A 26 3.70 -24.76 -21.37
C PRO A 26 3.22 -24.20 -22.72
N PRO A 27 1.92 -23.91 -22.88
CA PRO A 27 1.39 -23.29 -24.10
C PRO A 27 2.13 -21.97 -24.42
N PRO A 28 2.38 -21.65 -25.70
CA PRO A 28 3.12 -20.45 -26.09
C PRO A 28 2.48 -19.16 -25.54
N GLN A 29 1.16 -19.12 -25.45
CA GLN A 29 0.43 -17.97 -24.90
C GLN A 29 0.74 -17.71 -23.43
N VAL A 30 0.99 -18.77 -22.64
CA VAL A 30 1.34 -18.66 -21.22
C VAL A 30 2.76 -18.11 -21.06
N MET A 31 3.68 -18.57 -21.90
CA MET A 31 5.07 -18.08 -21.95
C MET A 31 5.12 -16.60 -22.36
N ASP A 32 4.37 -16.20 -23.38
CA ASP A 32 4.27 -14.81 -23.83
C ASP A 32 3.69 -13.91 -22.74
N ALA A 33 2.63 -14.36 -22.05
CA ALA A 33 2.00 -13.62 -20.96
C ALA A 33 2.94 -13.46 -19.76
N GLN A 34 3.67 -14.51 -19.39
CA GLN A 34 4.68 -14.44 -18.34
C GLN A 34 5.81 -13.48 -18.72
N GLN A 35 6.32 -13.56 -19.96
CA GLN A 35 7.35 -12.66 -20.44
C GLN A 35 6.88 -11.20 -20.39
N ALA A 36 5.64 -10.93 -20.80
CA ALA A 36 5.05 -9.59 -20.70
C ALA A 36 4.90 -9.13 -19.24
N LYS A 37 4.44 -10.00 -18.33
CA LYS A 37 4.34 -9.71 -16.89
C LYS A 37 5.70 -9.32 -16.31
N LEU A 38 6.74 -10.12 -16.56
CA LEU A 38 8.10 -9.86 -16.08
C LEU A 38 8.75 -8.64 -16.74
N ALA A 39 8.46 -8.39 -18.01
CA ALA A 39 8.95 -7.21 -18.73
C ALA A 39 8.36 -5.90 -18.18
N PHE A 40 7.11 -5.93 -17.72
CA PHE A 40 6.43 -4.77 -17.15
C PHE A 40 6.73 -4.58 -15.66
N PHE A 41 6.48 -5.61 -14.84
CA PHE A 41 6.63 -5.58 -13.38
C PHE A 41 8.09 -5.80 -12.93
N LYS A 42 8.99 -5.01 -13.50
CA LYS A 42 10.36 -4.89 -13.02
C LYS A 42 10.37 -4.22 -11.65
N ALA A 43 11.44 -4.45 -10.89
CA ALA A 43 11.60 -3.87 -9.56
C ALA A 43 11.37 -2.35 -9.54
N SER A 44 11.99 -1.61 -10.46
CA SER A 44 11.82 -0.15 -10.57
C SER A 44 10.38 0.27 -10.87
N THR A 45 9.68 -0.47 -11.74
CA THR A 45 8.27 -0.23 -12.06
C THR A 45 7.40 -0.43 -10.82
N CYS A 46 7.58 -1.56 -10.12
CA CYS A 46 6.81 -1.87 -8.92
C CYS A 46 7.05 -0.84 -7.81
N GLN A 47 8.31 -0.43 -7.60
CA GLN A 47 8.67 0.60 -6.63
C GLN A 47 8.02 1.95 -6.97
N THR A 48 8.07 2.36 -8.24
CA THR A 48 7.46 3.60 -8.72
C THR A 48 5.94 3.58 -8.53
N ILE A 49 5.29 2.47 -8.87
CA ILE A 49 3.84 2.33 -8.68
C ILE A 49 3.50 2.41 -7.19
N LEU A 50 4.19 1.65 -6.33
CA LEU A 50 3.95 1.64 -4.89
C LEU A 50 4.14 3.03 -4.29
N GLN A 51 5.24 3.72 -4.59
CA GLN A 51 5.49 5.08 -4.14
C GLN A 51 4.39 6.03 -4.61
N ARG A 52 3.93 5.90 -5.85
CA ARG A 52 2.88 6.77 -6.37
C ARG A 52 1.54 6.53 -5.68
N LEU A 53 1.19 5.28 -5.41
CA LEU A 53 -0.01 4.93 -4.64
C LEU A 53 0.04 5.56 -3.25
N VAL A 54 1.13 5.36 -2.52
CA VAL A 54 1.27 5.82 -1.12
C VAL A 54 1.41 7.34 -1.02
N CYS A 55 2.25 7.96 -1.84
CA CYS A 55 2.58 9.38 -1.68
C CYS A 55 1.58 10.33 -2.37
N HIS A 56 0.79 9.86 -3.34
CA HIS A 56 -0.11 10.74 -4.09
C HIS A 56 -1.59 10.36 -4.02
N TYR A 57 -1.92 9.08 -3.91
CA TYR A 57 -3.32 8.64 -3.96
C TYR A 57 -3.91 8.25 -2.60
N MET A 58 -3.08 7.83 -1.65
CA MET A 58 -3.52 7.53 -0.28
C MET A 58 -3.76 8.75 0.63
N PRO A 59 -3.02 9.88 0.52
CA PRO A 59 -3.26 11.02 1.40
C PRO A 59 -4.69 11.55 1.25
N LEU A 60 -5.35 11.83 2.37
CA LEU A 60 -6.68 12.45 2.38
C LEU A 60 -6.68 13.73 1.55
N SER A 61 -7.59 13.87 0.59
CA SER A 61 -7.80 15.12 -0.14
C SER A 61 -8.43 16.19 0.76
N GLN A 62 -8.32 17.46 0.36
CA GLN A 62 -8.97 18.57 1.08
C GLN A 62 -10.49 18.38 1.17
N GLN A 63 -11.11 17.85 0.12
CA GLN A 63 -12.55 17.54 0.14
C GLN A 63 -12.88 16.46 1.17
N GLU A 64 -12.09 15.39 1.25
CA GLU A 64 -12.32 14.34 2.24
C GLU A 64 -12.09 14.83 3.68
N LEU A 65 -11.16 15.77 3.88
CA LEU A 65 -10.96 16.43 5.16
C LEU A 65 -12.15 17.33 5.51
N GLN A 66 -12.66 18.11 4.55
CA GLN A 66 -13.85 18.94 4.76
C GLN A 66 -15.08 18.08 5.10
N ASN A 67 -15.31 17.01 4.36
CA ASN A 67 -16.41 16.08 4.65
C ASN A 67 -16.28 15.48 6.05
N TRP A 68 -15.05 15.18 6.50
CA TRP A 68 -14.79 14.69 7.84
C TRP A 68 -15.05 15.76 8.92
N GLU A 69 -14.70 17.02 8.66
CA GLU A 69 -15.00 18.15 9.53
C GLU A 69 -16.51 18.46 9.62
N ASP A 70 -17.22 18.32 8.49
CA ASP A 70 -18.66 18.61 8.39
C ASP A 70 -19.51 17.54 9.08
N ASP A 71 -19.25 16.25 8.82
CA ASP A 71 -19.92 15.12 9.48
C ASP A 71 -19.00 13.89 9.57
N ALA A 72 -18.39 13.72 10.75
CA ALA A 72 -17.48 12.61 10.99
C ALA A 72 -18.17 11.23 11.05
N GLU A 73 -19.45 11.17 11.39
CA GLU A 73 -20.20 9.91 11.44
C GLU A 73 -20.53 9.44 10.02
N GLU A 74 -21.04 10.34 9.18
CA GLU A 74 -21.30 10.05 7.76
C GLU A 74 -20.01 9.66 7.04
N PHE A 75 -18.92 10.41 7.24
CA PHE A 75 -17.61 10.09 6.66
C PHE A 75 -17.10 8.70 7.07
N ALA A 76 -17.37 8.26 8.30
CA ALA A 76 -17.02 6.91 8.75
C ALA A 76 -17.93 5.84 8.12
N GLN A 77 -19.23 6.11 8.00
CA GLN A 77 -20.21 5.19 7.40
C GLN A 77 -19.96 5.01 5.90
N GLU A 78 -19.60 6.06 5.16
CA GLU A 78 -19.22 6.00 3.74
C GLU A 78 -18.08 5.01 3.47
N LYS A 79 -17.25 4.69 4.47
CA LYS A 79 -16.16 3.70 4.36
C LYS A 79 -16.60 2.25 4.51
N THR A 80 -17.87 2.00 4.80
CA THR A 80 -18.40 0.66 5.10
C THR A 80 -19.52 0.19 4.17
N GLY A 81 -20.05 1.07 3.32
CA GLY A 81 -21.15 0.75 2.39
C GLY A 81 -20.72 0.04 1.10
N GLU A 82 -21.69 -0.51 0.35
CA GLU A 82 -21.42 -1.19 -0.93
C GLU A 82 -20.87 -0.25 -2.02
N VAL A 83 -21.28 1.02 -2.00
CA VAL A 83 -20.77 2.05 -2.93
C VAL A 83 -19.28 2.32 -2.71
N HIS A 84 -18.81 2.18 -1.45
CA HIS A 84 -17.40 2.37 -1.09
C HIS A 84 -16.46 1.46 -1.86
N GLN A 85 -16.93 0.25 -2.20
CA GLN A 85 -16.15 -0.76 -2.92
C GLN A 85 -15.70 -0.30 -4.32
N TYR A 86 -16.40 0.70 -4.88
CA TYR A 86 -16.08 1.30 -6.17
C TYR A 86 -15.29 2.62 -6.05
N SER A 87 -14.97 3.05 -4.83
CA SER A 87 -14.18 4.25 -4.61
C SER A 87 -12.74 4.09 -5.09
N LEU A 88 -12.13 5.20 -5.51
CA LEU A 88 -10.72 5.25 -5.86
C LEU A 88 -9.83 4.79 -4.69
N ARG A 89 -10.25 5.11 -3.47
CA ARG A 89 -9.54 4.77 -2.23
C ARG A 89 -9.40 3.26 -2.04
N VAL A 90 -10.53 2.53 -2.04
CA VAL A 90 -10.50 1.06 -1.94
C VAL A 90 -9.68 0.45 -3.07
N CYS A 91 -9.77 1.03 -4.27
CA CYS A 91 -8.98 0.59 -5.41
C CYS A 91 -7.46 0.74 -5.14
N VAL A 92 -7.01 1.89 -4.65
CA VAL A 92 -5.60 2.19 -4.34
C VAL A 92 -5.08 1.29 -3.22
N GLU A 93 -5.84 1.15 -2.14
CA GLU A 93 -5.50 0.29 -1.01
C GLU A 93 -5.39 -1.18 -1.43
N THR A 94 -6.36 -1.65 -2.21
CA THR A 94 -6.34 -3.02 -2.76
C THR A 94 -5.13 -3.22 -3.66
N MET A 95 -4.82 -2.26 -4.53
CA MET A 95 -3.67 -2.36 -5.44
C MET A 95 -2.35 -2.37 -4.67
N TYR A 96 -2.22 -1.55 -3.63
CA TYR A 96 -1.06 -1.53 -2.73
C TYR A 96 -0.86 -2.90 -2.07
N VAL A 97 -1.89 -3.45 -1.43
CA VAL A 97 -1.80 -4.76 -0.77
C VAL A 97 -1.46 -5.87 -1.78
N CYS A 98 -2.06 -5.84 -2.97
CA CYS A 98 -1.78 -6.82 -4.01
C CYS A 98 -0.34 -6.76 -4.51
N LEU A 99 0.20 -5.55 -4.73
CA LEU A 99 1.60 -5.37 -5.15
C LEU A 99 2.57 -5.79 -4.06
N LEU A 100 2.34 -5.35 -2.82
CA LEU A 100 3.21 -5.66 -1.70
C LEU A 100 3.23 -7.17 -1.42
N HIS A 101 2.10 -7.84 -1.54
CA HIS A 101 2.04 -9.29 -1.40
C HIS A 101 2.81 -10.02 -2.50
N GLU A 102 2.60 -9.68 -3.77
CA GLU A 102 3.25 -10.39 -4.90
C GLU A 102 4.76 -10.11 -4.96
N TYR A 103 5.19 -8.88 -4.67
CA TYR A 103 6.57 -8.43 -4.82
C TYR A 103 7.21 -8.03 -3.48
N GLN A 104 6.84 -8.69 -2.38
CA GLN A 104 7.25 -8.37 -1.01
C GLN A 104 8.75 -8.12 -0.89
N GLN A 105 9.58 -9.07 -1.34
CA GLN A 105 11.05 -8.99 -1.28
C GLN A 105 11.61 -7.73 -1.95
N THR A 106 10.95 -7.25 -3.01
CA THR A 106 11.36 -6.05 -3.75
C THR A 106 10.85 -4.77 -3.11
N LEU A 107 9.68 -4.82 -2.48
CA LEU A 107 8.91 -3.64 -2.08
C LEU A 107 9.00 -3.31 -0.60
N THR A 108 9.26 -4.29 0.27
CA THR A 108 9.44 -4.04 1.71
C THR A 108 10.50 -2.96 1.99
N PRO A 109 11.71 -2.98 1.40
CA PRO A 109 12.70 -1.94 1.63
C PRO A 109 12.21 -0.53 1.27
N THR A 110 11.37 -0.43 0.23
CA THR A 110 10.76 0.83 -0.19
C THR A 110 9.76 1.33 0.86
N VAL A 111 8.90 0.45 1.38
CA VAL A 111 7.93 0.82 2.44
C VAL A 111 8.66 1.25 3.71
N LEU A 112 9.68 0.50 4.14
CA LEU A 112 10.49 0.87 5.32
C LEU A 112 11.17 2.23 5.15
N THR A 113 11.64 2.53 3.93
CA THR A 113 12.23 3.84 3.62
C THR A 113 11.20 4.95 3.73
N LEU A 114 9.98 4.75 3.21
CA LEU A 114 8.88 5.71 3.36
C LEU A 114 8.55 5.95 4.84
N ILE A 115 8.43 4.89 5.64
CA ILE A 115 8.18 4.99 7.09
C ILE A 115 9.26 5.84 7.74
N ARG A 116 10.54 5.48 7.56
CA ARG A 116 11.67 6.23 8.14
C ARG A 116 11.69 7.70 7.73
N ASN A 117 11.35 8.01 6.48
CA ASN A 117 11.32 9.39 6.00
C ASN A 117 10.25 10.24 6.70
N VAL A 118 9.05 9.68 6.93
CA VAL A 118 7.98 10.42 7.61
C VAL A 118 8.12 10.44 9.13
N GLN A 119 8.95 9.57 9.70
CA GLN A 119 9.22 9.57 11.14
C GLN A 119 9.95 10.85 11.60
N ALA A 120 10.67 11.53 10.71
CA ALA A 120 11.33 12.81 11.01
C ALA A 120 10.36 14.01 11.01
N VAL A 121 9.11 13.83 10.57
CA VAL A 121 8.11 14.88 10.51
C VAL A 121 7.50 15.07 11.91
N ASP A 122 7.68 16.25 12.48
CA ASP A 122 7.10 16.61 13.79
C ASP A 122 5.69 17.19 13.67
N ALA A 123 5.05 17.47 14.82
CA ALA A 123 3.70 18.03 14.88
C ALA A 123 3.62 19.50 14.43
N SER A 124 4.75 20.21 14.35
CA SER A 124 4.83 21.59 13.85
C SER A 124 5.05 21.66 12.34
N ALA A 125 5.17 20.51 11.68
CA ALA A 125 5.37 20.42 10.25
C ALA A 125 4.17 20.94 9.45
N GLU A 126 4.43 21.30 8.20
CA GLU A 126 3.39 21.72 7.27
C GLU A 126 2.33 20.62 7.09
N PHE A 127 1.09 21.05 6.89
CA PHE A 127 -0.08 20.17 6.80
C PHE A 127 0.08 19.06 5.74
N ASP A 128 0.70 19.36 4.60
CA ASP A 128 0.95 18.37 3.55
C ASP A 128 1.96 17.29 3.98
N SER A 129 2.92 17.63 4.83
CA SER A 129 3.84 16.66 5.42
C SER A 129 3.13 15.74 6.41
N LEU A 130 2.19 16.28 7.19
CA LEU A 130 1.35 15.49 8.09
C LEU A 130 0.41 14.55 7.33
N ARG A 131 -0.19 15.02 6.22
CA ARG A 131 -1.02 14.18 5.33
C ARG A 131 -0.21 13.04 4.72
N LEU A 132 1.03 13.31 4.31
CA LEU A 132 1.91 12.26 3.81
C LEU A 132 2.28 11.25 4.90
N LYS A 133 2.55 11.72 6.13
CA LYS A 133 2.84 10.87 7.28
C LYS A 133 1.67 9.92 7.59
N GLU A 134 0.45 10.43 7.64
CA GLU A 134 -0.77 9.62 7.81
C GLU A 134 -0.90 8.56 6.72
N ALA A 135 -0.72 8.94 5.44
CA ALA A 135 -0.81 8.02 4.32
C ALA A 135 0.22 6.89 4.41
N VAL A 136 1.46 7.19 4.83
CA VAL A 136 2.52 6.20 5.01
C VAL A 136 2.23 5.28 6.20
N TYR A 137 1.72 5.80 7.31
CA TYR A 137 1.31 4.99 8.47
C TYR A 137 0.16 4.06 8.12
N LYS A 138 -0.82 4.56 7.36
CA LYS A 138 -1.91 3.76 6.82
C LYS A 138 -1.41 2.65 5.91
N ALA A 139 -0.46 2.95 5.01
CA ALA A 139 0.17 1.94 4.17
C ALA A 139 0.86 0.86 5.01
N ALA A 140 1.61 1.25 6.06
CA ALA A 140 2.23 0.31 6.98
C ALA A 140 1.21 -0.59 7.68
N GLY A 141 0.06 -0.04 8.11
CA GLY A 141 -1.04 -0.80 8.69
C GLY A 141 -1.69 -1.77 7.71
N LEU A 142 -1.95 -1.35 6.47
CA LEU A 142 -2.50 -2.21 5.41
C LEU A 142 -1.56 -3.37 5.05
N GLY A 143 -0.25 -3.12 5.11
CA GLY A 143 0.81 -4.09 4.83
C GLY A 143 1.33 -4.83 6.07
N ALA A 144 0.68 -4.71 7.24
CA ALA A 144 1.25 -5.17 8.50
C ALA A 144 1.64 -6.65 8.49
N PHE A 145 0.87 -7.50 7.82
CA PHE A 145 1.19 -8.93 7.68
C PHE A 145 2.45 -9.16 6.84
N GLN A 146 2.65 -8.42 5.76
CA GLN A 146 3.83 -8.54 4.90
C GLN A 146 5.08 -7.90 5.51
N LEU A 147 4.90 -6.96 6.44
CA LEU A 147 5.98 -6.20 7.06
C LEU A 147 6.34 -6.72 8.46
N TYR A 148 5.66 -7.76 8.94
CA TYR A 148 5.75 -8.23 10.32
C TYR A 148 7.19 -8.54 10.76
N ASP A 149 7.95 -9.26 9.92
CA ASP A 149 9.33 -9.64 10.23
C ASP A 149 10.33 -8.49 10.03
N ASP A 150 9.94 -7.42 9.34
CA ASP A 150 10.80 -6.32 8.92
C ASP A 150 10.62 -5.04 9.76
N ILE A 151 9.50 -4.92 10.48
CA ILE A 151 9.16 -3.78 11.35
C ILE A 151 9.21 -4.22 12.81
N ASP A 152 10.14 -3.62 13.57
CA ASP A 152 10.12 -3.66 15.03
C ASP A 152 9.02 -2.72 15.56
N PHE A 153 7.79 -3.22 15.59
CA PHE A 153 6.61 -2.45 16.00
C PHE A 153 6.68 -2.02 17.46
N ASP A 154 7.21 -2.87 18.35
CA ASP A 154 7.32 -2.55 19.78
C ASP A 154 8.21 -1.32 20.00
N SER A 155 9.38 -1.30 19.35
CA SER A 155 10.31 -0.16 19.40
C SER A 155 9.70 1.08 18.76
N TRP A 156 9.06 0.95 17.59
CA TRP A 156 8.40 2.07 16.92
C TRP A 156 7.26 2.66 17.77
N TYR A 157 6.45 1.80 18.38
CA TYR A 157 5.36 2.18 19.26
C TYR A 157 5.86 2.96 20.47
N GLN A 158 6.81 2.40 21.21
CA GLN A 158 7.33 3.02 22.44
C GLN A 158 8.07 4.33 22.19
N ARG A 159 8.84 4.42 21.09
CA ARG A 159 9.70 5.58 20.83
C ARG A 159 9.01 6.73 20.13
N GLN A 160 7.93 6.45 19.41
CA GLN A 160 7.34 7.43 18.51
C GLN A 160 5.82 7.46 18.56
N LEU A 161 5.14 6.36 18.22
CA LEU A 161 3.67 6.38 18.11
C LEU A 161 3.02 6.77 19.44
N LEU A 162 3.57 6.33 20.56
CA LEU A 162 3.06 6.70 21.89
C LEU A 162 3.13 8.21 22.14
N ALA A 163 4.22 8.86 21.75
CA ALA A 163 4.36 10.31 21.89
C ALA A 163 3.42 11.08 20.95
N GLU A 164 3.17 10.56 19.74
CA GLU A 164 2.24 11.15 18.76
C GLU A 164 0.77 10.97 19.16
N LEU A 165 0.44 9.91 19.91
CA LEU A 165 -0.90 9.66 20.46
C LEU A 165 -1.20 10.51 21.71
N GLN A 166 -0.17 11.01 22.38
CA GLN A 166 -0.34 11.86 23.55
C GLN A 166 -0.74 13.27 23.11
N VAL A 167 -1.98 13.65 23.44
CA VAL A 167 -2.47 15.00 23.25
C VAL A 167 -1.83 15.91 24.31
N ASN A 168 -0.74 16.58 23.94
CA ASN A 168 -0.10 17.61 24.76
C ASN A 168 -0.76 18.99 24.58
N GLU A 169 -2.08 19.03 24.41
CA GLU A 169 -2.81 20.29 24.50
C GLU A 169 -2.95 20.67 25.98
N SER A 170 -2.08 21.58 26.43
CA SER A 170 -2.45 22.50 27.48
C SER A 170 -3.64 23.33 26.97
N ARG A 171 -4.84 22.96 27.43
CA ARG A 171 -6.09 23.72 27.28
C ARG A 171 -5.91 25.19 27.67
#